data_AF-A0A3C0GJC5-F1
#
_entry.id   AF-A0A3C0GJC5-F1
#
_cell.length_a   1.000
_cell.length_b   1.000
_cell.length_c   1.000
_cell.angle_alpha   90.00
_cell.angle_beta   90.00
_cell.angle_gamma   90.00
#
_symmetry.space_group_name_H-M   'P 1'
#
loop_
_entity.id
_entity.type
_entity.pdbx_description
1 polymer ?
#
loop_
_entity_poly.entity_id
_entity_poly.type
_entity_poly.pdbx_seq_one_letter_code
_entity_poly.pdbx_strand_id
1 'polypeptide(L)'
;MKIAIDISNPFSKKLFDKLVSVKTIHNLIPFYCERTPLMKVFKESRAEAFILNSRCNYIDASYIKSCQDVTIIHLGNDSEDIVVADLVTGESSRYNCLGFDKFIDLNTFKPSQFDKKYKSDYVCITSNLKDNNDQVPIEIIKELAKIKTKFIGSTKIDVPNYLGRVDEEDMIKFCGSSKYCIDITGNDYLTYLASGSENILSAQYHFNSVETLMDAISYEDIFESEDHKKWIREKYEDIARNSYSSLVQNLLEFIG
;
A
#
# COMPACT_ATOMS: atom_id res chain seq x y z
N MET A 1 2.83 -29.67 8.07
CA MET A 1 3.68 -28.48 8.05
C MET A 1 3.55 -27.69 9.34
N LYS A 2 4.64 -27.57 10.11
CA LYS A 2 4.79 -26.58 11.19
C LYS A 2 5.26 -25.25 10.63
N ILE A 3 4.59 -24.16 10.98
CA ILE A 3 4.84 -22.86 10.36
C ILE A 3 5.09 -21.85 11.46
N ALA A 4 6.29 -21.29 11.50
CA ALA A 4 6.61 -20.18 12.37
C ALA A 4 6.27 -18.86 11.66
N ILE A 5 5.59 -17.95 12.34
CA ILE A 5 5.23 -16.64 11.79
C ILE A 5 5.63 -15.53 12.76
N ASP A 6 6.37 -14.55 12.24
CA ASP A 6 6.75 -13.38 13.01
C ASP A 6 5.55 -12.44 13.18
N ILE A 7 5.16 -12.17 14.42
CA ILE A 7 4.04 -11.30 14.78
C ILE A 7 4.51 -9.99 15.45
N SER A 8 5.77 -9.60 15.21
CA SER A 8 6.37 -8.40 15.81
C SER A 8 5.75 -7.08 15.36
N ASN A 9 5.12 -7.05 14.18
CA ASN A 9 4.35 -5.89 13.74
C ASN A 9 2.83 -6.15 13.84
N PRO A 10 2.00 -5.10 14.03
CA PRO A 10 0.55 -5.25 14.19
C PRO A 10 -0.15 -5.96 13.02
N PHE A 11 0.38 -5.83 11.81
CA PHE A 11 -0.21 -6.41 10.59
C PHE A 11 0.01 -7.92 10.51
N SER A 12 1.23 -8.38 10.79
CA SER A 12 1.56 -9.80 10.89
C SER A 12 0.80 -10.47 12.03
N LYS A 13 0.55 -9.74 13.14
CA LYS A 13 -0.33 -10.22 14.20
C LYS A 13 -1.79 -10.38 13.74
N LYS A 14 -2.36 -9.38 13.07
CA LYS A 14 -3.71 -9.49 12.48
C LYS A 14 -3.80 -10.65 11.48
N LEU A 15 -2.74 -10.87 10.70
CA LEU A 15 -2.63 -11.98 9.77
C LEU A 15 -2.63 -13.31 10.52
N PHE A 16 -1.80 -13.46 11.54
CA PHE A 16 -1.80 -14.64 12.40
C PHE A 16 -3.19 -14.93 12.99
N ASP A 17 -3.85 -13.93 13.57
CA ASP A 17 -5.19 -14.08 14.13
C ASP A 17 -6.21 -14.54 13.07
N LYS A 18 -6.09 -14.01 11.84
CA LYS A 18 -6.92 -14.42 10.70
C LYS A 18 -6.64 -15.86 10.28
N LEU A 19 -5.38 -16.27 10.16
CA LEU A 19 -5.00 -17.64 9.80
C LEU A 19 -5.46 -18.64 10.87
N VAL A 20 -5.30 -18.34 12.16
CA VAL A 20 -5.78 -19.16 13.28
C VAL A 20 -7.31 -19.31 13.27
N SER A 21 -8.04 -18.30 12.81
CA SER A 21 -9.50 -18.38 12.71
C SER A 21 -9.98 -19.42 11.68
N VAL A 22 -9.11 -19.83 10.76
CA VAL A 22 -9.39 -20.89 9.80
C VAL A 22 -9.11 -22.24 10.47
N LYS A 23 -10.19 -22.92 10.87
CA LYS A 23 -10.18 -24.12 11.73
C LYS A 23 -9.35 -25.30 11.22
N THR A 24 -8.87 -25.30 9.98
CA THR A 24 -8.05 -26.36 9.38
C THR A 24 -6.55 -26.19 9.64
N ILE A 25 -6.12 -25.04 10.17
CA ILE A 25 -4.70 -24.73 10.39
C ILE A 25 -4.35 -24.96 11.86
N HIS A 26 -3.59 -26.02 12.14
CA HIS A 26 -3.33 -26.46 13.52
C HIS A 26 -1.90 -26.23 14.02
N ASN A 27 -0.96 -25.87 13.15
CA ASN A 27 0.47 -25.85 13.47
C ASN A 27 1.14 -24.50 13.20
N LEU A 28 0.48 -23.39 13.56
CA LEU A 28 1.06 -22.05 13.53
C LEU A 28 1.77 -21.72 14.84
N ILE A 29 3.00 -21.23 14.74
CA ILE A 29 3.88 -20.92 15.87
C ILE A 29 4.21 -19.43 15.80
N PRO A 30 3.50 -18.59 16.56
CA PRO A 30 3.79 -17.16 16.57
C PRO A 30 5.11 -16.91 17.31
N PHE A 31 5.93 -15.98 16.82
CA PHE A 31 7.10 -15.50 17.54
C PHE A 31 7.30 -14.00 17.35
N TYR A 32 8.10 -13.38 18.22
CA TYR A 32 8.49 -11.98 18.11
C TYR A 32 9.99 -11.91 17.82
N CYS A 33 10.40 -11.57 16.60
CA CYS A 33 11.81 -11.52 16.18
C CYS A 33 12.68 -10.59 17.06
N GLU A 34 12.10 -9.52 17.60
CA GLU A 34 12.77 -8.58 18.52
C GLU A 34 13.15 -9.22 19.86
N ARG A 35 12.48 -10.32 20.24
CA ARG A 35 12.67 -11.00 21.53
C ARG A 35 13.26 -12.39 21.39
N THR A 36 12.97 -13.06 20.29
CA THR A 36 13.34 -14.45 20.04
C THR A 36 14.03 -14.53 18.69
N PRO A 37 15.36 -14.73 18.66
CA PRO A 37 16.11 -14.86 17.41
C PRO A 37 15.56 -16.01 16.56
N LEU A 38 15.57 -15.82 15.24
CA LEU A 38 15.01 -16.77 14.28
C LEU A 38 15.63 -18.18 14.45
N MET A 39 16.94 -18.24 14.69
CA MET A 39 17.66 -19.50 14.95
C MET A 39 17.15 -20.26 16.17
N LYS A 40 16.75 -19.55 17.23
CA LYS A 40 16.20 -20.17 18.44
C LYS A 40 14.85 -20.80 18.14
N VAL A 41 13.99 -20.06 17.43
CA VAL A 41 12.68 -20.57 16.98
C VAL A 41 12.86 -21.84 16.15
N PHE A 42 13.80 -21.85 15.19
CA PHE A 42 14.07 -23.03 14.37
C PHE A 42 14.50 -24.26 15.19
N LYS A 43 15.43 -24.09 16.13
CA LYS A 43 15.91 -25.19 16.98
C LYS A 43 14.83 -25.78 17.88
N GLU A 44 13.96 -24.94 18.44
CA GLU A 44 12.94 -25.34 19.41
C GLU A 44 11.67 -25.88 18.74
N SER A 45 11.20 -25.23 17.67
CA SER A 45 9.94 -25.59 17.01
C SER A 45 10.07 -26.71 15.99
N ARG A 46 11.24 -26.77 15.32
CA ARG A 46 11.44 -27.52 14.08
C ARG A 46 10.38 -27.16 13.03
N ALA A 47 10.11 -25.86 12.87
CA ALA A 47 9.22 -25.38 11.82
C ALA A 47 9.78 -25.70 10.44
N GLU A 48 8.89 -26.14 9.54
CA GLU A 48 9.13 -26.48 8.14
C GLU A 48 8.95 -25.25 7.24
N ALA A 49 8.22 -24.23 7.71
CA ALA A 49 8.10 -22.95 7.02
C ALA A 49 8.22 -21.76 7.99
N PHE A 50 8.78 -20.66 7.50
CA PHE A 50 8.90 -19.40 8.24
C PHE A 50 8.30 -18.26 7.44
N ILE A 51 7.31 -17.58 8.01
CA ILE A 51 6.71 -16.37 7.47
C ILE A 51 7.30 -15.17 8.22
N LEU A 52 8.10 -14.37 7.51
CA LEU A 52 8.94 -13.31 8.06
C LEU A 52 8.54 -11.95 7.49
N ASN A 53 8.56 -10.90 8.32
CA ASN A 53 8.39 -9.52 7.85
C ASN A 53 9.73 -8.77 7.79
N SER A 54 9.70 -7.51 7.35
CA SER A 54 10.87 -6.63 7.19
C SER A 54 11.72 -6.41 8.45
N ARG A 55 11.21 -6.73 9.65
CA ARG A 55 11.96 -6.62 10.92
C ARG A 55 12.83 -7.84 11.24
N CYS A 56 12.70 -8.93 10.49
CA CYS A 56 13.45 -10.16 10.75
C CYS A 56 14.91 -10.04 10.29
N ASN A 57 15.82 -10.70 11.01
CA ASN A 57 17.21 -10.82 10.57
C ASN A 57 17.33 -11.90 9.48
N TYR A 58 17.47 -11.47 8.22
CA TYR A 58 17.57 -12.37 7.07
C TYR A 58 18.87 -13.17 7.00
N ILE A 59 19.92 -12.78 7.73
CA ILE A 59 21.18 -13.55 7.77
C ILE A 59 20.93 -14.95 8.36
N ASP A 60 20.17 -15.03 9.46
CA ASP A 60 19.79 -16.31 10.06
C ASP A 60 18.89 -17.13 9.12
N ALA A 61 18.05 -16.46 8.32
CA ALA A 61 17.13 -17.12 7.40
C ALA A 61 17.86 -17.87 6.29
N SER A 62 18.98 -17.33 5.79
CA SER A 62 19.84 -18.02 4.80
C SER A 62 20.36 -19.35 5.34
N TYR A 63 20.87 -19.34 6.57
CA TYR A 63 21.37 -20.54 7.23
C TYR A 63 20.25 -21.56 7.46
N ILE A 64 19.09 -21.10 7.94
CA ILE A 64 17.95 -21.99 8.20
C ILE A 64 17.46 -22.64 6.92
N LYS A 65 17.38 -21.89 5.81
CA LYS A 65 17.03 -22.44 4.49
C LYS A 65 18.04 -23.49 4.01
N SER A 66 19.32 -23.33 4.33
CA SER A 66 20.34 -24.33 3.99
C SER A 66 20.15 -25.68 4.71
N CYS A 67 19.36 -25.71 5.79
CA CYS A 67 18.90 -26.95 6.39
C CYS A 67 17.77 -27.52 5.53
N GLN A 68 17.92 -28.75 5.02
CA GLN A 68 16.95 -29.39 4.12
C GLN A 68 15.50 -29.28 4.64
N ASP A 69 14.56 -29.06 3.71
CA ASP A 69 13.11 -29.03 3.93
C ASP A 69 12.55 -27.82 4.71
N VAL A 70 13.22 -26.66 4.63
CA VAL A 70 12.69 -25.40 5.20
C VAL A 70 12.36 -24.35 4.14
N THR A 71 11.11 -23.89 4.12
CA THR A 71 10.65 -22.78 3.27
C THR A 71 10.72 -21.45 4.03
N ILE A 72 11.30 -20.42 3.43
CA ILE A 72 11.28 -19.05 3.95
C ILE A 72 10.35 -18.21 3.08
N ILE A 73 9.34 -17.62 3.70
CA ILE A 73 8.38 -16.71 3.07
C ILE A 73 8.62 -15.30 3.61
N HIS A 74 8.80 -14.34 2.71
CA HIS A 74 8.83 -12.92 3.07
C HIS A 74 7.46 -12.26 2.84
N LEU A 75 7.01 -11.47 3.83
CA LEU A 75 5.85 -10.58 3.77
C LEU A 75 6.31 -9.12 3.81
N GLY A 76 5.92 -8.35 2.81
CA GLY A 76 6.30 -6.94 2.75
C GLY A 76 5.75 -6.16 1.57
N ASN A 77 6.10 -4.86 1.59
CA ASN A 77 5.85 -3.87 0.54
C ASN A 77 7.06 -3.68 -0.38
N ASP A 78 8.05 -4.59 -0.34
CA ASP A 78 9.34 -4.38 -0.99
C ASP A 78 9.18 -4.21 -2.51
N SER A 79 10.03 -3.37 -3.12
CA SER A 79 9.99 -3.18 -4.58
C SER A 79 10.37 -4.49 -5.27
N GLU A 80 9.78 -4.75 -6.44
CA GLU A 80 10.06 -5.97 -7.19
C GLU A 80 11.55 -6.15 -7.53
N ASP A 81 12.30 -5.04 -7.53
CA ASP A 81 13.66 -4.93 -8.04
C ASP A 81 14.76 -5.35 -7.06
N ILE A 82 14.60 -5.14 -5.73
CA ILE A 82 15.64 -5.48 -4.74
C ILE A 82 15.02 -5.89 -3.41
N VAL A 83 14.98 -7.20 -3.15
CA VAL A 83 14.51 -7.77 -1.87
C VAL A 83 15.66 -8.48 -1.19
N VAL A 84 16.03 -8.03 0.02
CA VAL A 84 17.10 -8.66 0.82
C VAL A 84 16.81 -10.16 1.03
N ALA A 85 15.55 -10.54 1.18
CA ALA A 85 15.13 -11.94 1.28
C ALA A 85 15.52 -12.75 0.03
N ASP A 86 15.22 -12.27 -1.18
CA ASP A 86 15.51 -12.96 -2.43
C ASP A 86 17.02 -13.03 -2.67
N LEU A 87 17.75 -11.94 -2.38
CA LEU A 87 19.22 -11.89 -2.44
C LEU A 87 19.89 -12.89 -1.49
N VAL A 88 19.27 -13.13 -0.33
CA VAL A 88 19.85 -13.96 0.74
C VAL A 88 19.40 -15.42 0.66
N THR A 89 18.24 -15.70 0.06
CA THR A 89 17.65 -17.04 -0.03
C THR A 89 17.72 -17.66 -1.43
N GLY A 90 17.99 -16.88 -2.47
CA GLY A 90 18.19 -17.36 -3.85
C GLY A 90 16.94 -17.83 -4.59
N GLU A 91 15.74 -17.67 -4.00
CA GLU A 91 14.45 -17.97 -4.64
C GLU A 91 13.43 -16.91 -4.28
N SER A 92 12.46 -16.66 -5.17
CA SER A 92 11.36 -15.73 -4.91
C SER A 92 10.22 -16.46 -4.20
N SER A 93 10.31 -16.55 -2.88
CA SER A 93 9.20 -17.00 -2.01
C SER A 93 8.63 -15.79 -1.28
N ARG A 94 8.02 -14.89 -2.05
CA ARG A 94 7.49 -13.60 -1.56
C ARG A 94 5.99 -13.51 -1.76
N TYR A 95 5.30 -12.96 -0.76
CA TYR A 95 3.94 -12.46 -0.93
C TYR A 95 3.95 -10.95 -0.76
N ASN A 96 3.95 -10.25 -1.89
CA ASN A 96 3.80 -8.81 -1.91
C ASN A 96 2.38 -8.44 -1.47
N CYS A 97 2.28 -7.44 -0.61
CA CYS A 97 1.00 -6.90 -0.18
C CYS A 97 1.11 -5.39 -0.09
N LEU A 98 0.39 -4.67 -0.96
CA LEU A 98 0.26 -3.22 -0.88
C LEU A 98 -0.29 -2.86 0.50
N GLY A 99 0.41 -1.95 1.16
CA GLY A 99 -0.02 -1.45 2.45
C GLY A 99 0.14 -2.43 3.60
N PHE A 100 1.01 -3.45 3.50
CA PHE A 100 1.31 -4.33 4.64
C PHE A 100 1.79 -3.54 5.86
N ASP A 101 2.49 -2.42 5.67
CA ASP A 101 2.88 -1.48 6.75
C ASP A 101 1.97 -0.24 6.88
N LYS A 102 1.12 0.03 5.87
CA LYS A 102 0.23 1.19 5.77
C LYS A 102 -1.09 0.73 5.18
N PHE A 103 -2.02 0.27 6.03
CA PHE A 103 -3.25 -0.42 5.67
C PHE A 103 -3.97 0.16 4.43
N ILE A 104 -3.84 -0.49 3.26
CA ILE A 104 -4.73 -0.24 2.11
C ILE A 104 -5.43 -1.55 1.79
N ASP A 105 -6.56 -1.82 2.46
CA ASP A 105 -7.43 -2.95 2.09
C ASP A 105 -8.67 -2.41 1.34
N LEU A 106 -8.63 -2.45 0.00
CA LEU A 106 -9.76 -2.08 -0.87
C LEU A 106 -11.08 -2.74 -0.48
N ASN A 107 -11.05 -3.96 0.07
CA ASN A 107 -12.28 -4.65 0.48
C ASN A 107 -12.89 -4.06 1.75
N THR A 108 -12.10 -3.35 2.57
CA THR A 108 -12.63 -2.56 3.70
C THR A 108 -13.15 -1.20 3.25
N PHE A 109 -12.70 -0.71 2.10
CA PHE A 109 -13.19 0.55 1.54
C PHE A 109 -14.45 0.31 0.71
N LYS A 110 -15.59 0.39 1.40
CA LYS A 110 -16.89 0.36 0.72
C LYS A 110 -17.02 1.60 -0.18
N PRO A 111 -17.40 1.46 -1.46
CA PRO A 111 -17.64 2.58 -2.41
C PRO A 111 -18.78 3.56 -2.03
N SER A 112 -19.22 3.64 -0.77
CA SER A 112 -20.24 4.60 -0.32
C SER A 112 -19.59 5.71 0.51
N GLN A 113 -18.85 6.59 -0.15
CA GLN A 113 -18.08 7.66 0.51
C GLN A 113 -18.57 9.07 0.19
N PHE A 114 -19.59 9.18 -0.66
CA PHE A 114 -20.20 10.47 -0.93
C PHE A 114 -20.88 11.00 0.33
N ASP A 115 -20.27 12.03 0.91
CA ASP A 115 -20.82 12.83 1.98
C ASP A 115 -20.80 14.30 1.54
N LYS A 116 -21.99 14.90 1.49
CA LYS A 116 -22.19 16.28 1.07
C LYS A 116 -21.34 17.27 1.87
N LYS A 117 -20.99 16.96 3.12
CA LYS A 117 -20.11 17.76 3.97
C LYS A 117 -18.68 17.86 3.39
N TYR A 118 -18.20 16.81 2.75
CA TYR A 118 -16.83 16.69 2.26
C TYR A 118 -16.68 17.06 0.79
N LYS A 119 -17.80 17.33 0.08
CA LYS A 119 -17.82 17.69 -1.35
C LYS A 119 -16.76 18.74 -1.70
N SER A 120 -15.97 18.45 -2.73
CA SER A 120 -14.98 19.35 -3.35
C SER A 120 -14.97 19.14 -4.85
N ASP A 121 -14.53 20.14 -5.60
CA ASP A 121 -14.24 19.93 -7.02
C ASP A 121 -12.90 19.19 -7.18
N TYR A 122 -11.88 19.61 -6.42
CA TYR A 122 -10.54 19.03 -6.51
C TYR A 122 -9.97 18.73 -5.12
N VAL A 123 -9.32 17.58 -4.98
CA VAL A 123 -8.52 17.20 -3.80
C VAL A 123 -7.11 16.79 -4.23
N CYS A 124 -6.12 17.17 -3.42
CA CYS A 124 -4.73 16.78 -3.59
C CYS A 124 -4.13 16.36 -2.23
N ILE A 125 -3.65 15.13 -2.13
CA ILE A 125 -2.91 14.61 -0.99
C ILE A 125 -1.47 15.13 -1.06
N THR A 126 -0.94 15.55 0.08
CA THR A 126 0.42 16.08 0.19
C THR A 126 1.35 15.18 1.02
N SER A 127 0.85 14.07 1.57
CA SER A 127 1.58 13.23 2.54
C SER A 127 2.88 12.62 2.01
N ASN A 128 3.00 12.37 0.70
CA ASN A 128 4.22 11.84 0.08
C ASN A 128 5.08 12.92 -0.60
N LEU A 129 4.77 14.22 -0.43
CA LEU A 129 5.67 15.29 -0.84
C LEU A 129 6.91 15.30 0.06
N LYS A 130 8.10 15.22 -0.56
CA LYS A 130 9.39 15.29 0.15
C LYS A 130 9.69 16.75 0.54
N ASP A 131 10.03 16.98 1.81
CA ASP A 131 10.38 18.31 2.34
C ASP A 131 11.68 18.91 1.75
N ASN A 132 12.54 18.09 1.13
CA ASN A 132 13.82 18.54 0.55
C ASN A 132 13.67 19.06 -0.90
N ASN A 133 13.11 20.26 -1.02
CA ASN A 133 13.53 21.43 -1.82
C ASN A 133 14.19 21.35 -3.22
N ASP A 134 14.01 20.31 -4.03
CA ASP A 134 14.33 20.43 -5.49
C ASP A 134 13.21 20.02 -6.46
N GLN A 135 12.08 19.46 -5.97
CA GLN A 135 11.04 18.91 -6.85
C GLN A 135 9.61 19.03 -6.33
N VAL A 136 9.34 19.88 -5.33
CA VAL A 136 7.94 20.24 -5.05
C VAL A 136 7.42 20.93 -6.31
N PRO A 137 6.36 20.44 -6.98
CA PRO A 137 5.87 21.05 -8.20
C PRO A 137 5.09 22.31 -7.82
N ILE A 138 5.81 23.33 -7.35
CA ILE A 138 5.25 24.51 -6.70
C ILE A 138 4.38 25.31 -7.64
N GLU A 139 4.70 25.28 -8.94
CA GLU A 139 3.89 25.87 -10.00
C GLU A 139 2.56 25.13 -10.14
N ILE A 140 2.57 23.79 -10.10
CA ILE A 140 1.35 22.97 -10.08
C ILE A 140 0.53 23.28 -8.82
N ILE A 141 1.16 23.31 -7.64
CA ILE A 141 0.48 23.64 -6.39
C ILE A 141 -0.16 25.04 -6.46
N LYS A 142 0.53 26.03 -7.03
CA LYS A 142 -0.01 27.38 -7.21
C LYS A 142 -1.21 27.41 -8.15
N GLU A 143 -1.16 26.70 -9.29
CA GLU A 143 -2.32 26.64 -10.19
C GLU A 143 -3.50 25.89 -9.57
N LEU A 144 -3.24 24.75 -8.92
CA LEU A 144 -4.24 24.00 -8.16
C LEU A 144 -4.86 24.86 -7.05
N ALA A 145 -4.08 25.74 -6.42
CA ALA A 145 -4.60 26.66 -5.42
C ALA A 145 -5.59 27.68 -6.02
N LYS A 146 -5.35 28.18 -7.24
CA LYS A 146 -6.25 29.11 -7.93
C LYS A 146 -7.61 28.49 -8.26
N ILE A 147 -7.63 27.20 -8.59
CA ILE A 147 -8.88 26.44 -8.85
C ILE A 147 -9.52 25.87 -7.57
N LYS A 148 -9.06 26.33 -6.38
CA LYS A 148 -9.63 25.99 -5.06
C LYS A 148 -9.50 24.50 -4.68
N THR A 149 -8.44 23.83 -5.13
CA THR A 149 -8.13 22.44 -4.71
C THR A 149 -7.95 22.33 -3.20
N LYS A 150 -8.61 21.39 -2.53
CA LYS A 150 -8.34 21.13 -1.11
C LYS A 150 -7.07 20.31 -0.98
N PHE A 151 -6.10 20.82 -0.24
CA PHE A 151 -4.84 20.11 0.00
C PHE A 151 -4.83 19.49 1.39
N ILE A 152 -4.52 18.20 1.47
CA ILE A 152 -4.67 17.39 2.68
C ILE A 152 -3.43 16.53 2.87
N GLY A 153 -2.80 16.58 4.04
CA GLY A 153 -1.66 15.70 4.32
C GLY A 153 -0.76 16.19 5.43
N SER A 154 0.32 15.46 5.66
CA SER A 154 1.32 15.83 6.67
C SER A 154 2.29 16.91 6.20
N THR A 155 2.60 16.94 4.89
CA THR A 155 3.53 17.93 4.33
C THR A 155 2.82 19.26 4.16
N LYS A 156 3.27 20.26 4.91
CA LYS A 156 2.69 21.60 4.89
C LYS A 156 3.03 22.30 3.59
N ILE A 157 2.02 22.90 2.98
CA ILE A 157 2.16 23.77 1.83
C ILE A 157 1.58 25.15 2.15
N ASP A 158 2.22 26.20 1.64
CA ASP A 158 1.85 27.58 1.95
C ASP A 158 0.78 28.10 0.97
N VAL A 159 -0.44 27.57 1.10
CA VAL A 159 -1.61 27.94 0.30
C VAL A 159 -2.88 28.04 1.17
N PRO A 160 -3.84 28.92 0.83
CA PRO A 160 -4.99 29.20 1.69
C PRO A 160 -5.98 28.04 1.85
N ASN A 161 -5.94 27.05 0.96
CA ASN A 161 -6.79 25.87 0.89
C ASN A 161 -6.12 24.59 1.41
N TYR A 162 -5.03 24.74 2.16
CA TYR A 162 -4.42 23.65 2.91
C TYR A 162 -5.20 23.37 4.20
N LEU A 163 -5.72 22.15 4.33
CA LEU A 163 -6.50 21.73 5.50
C LEU A 163 -5.64 21.09 6.59
N GLY A 164 -4.36 20.87 6.32
CA GLY A 164 -3.48 20.16 7.24
C GLY A 164 -3.65 18.65 7.18
N ARG A 165 -3.17 18.01 8.24
CA ARG A 165 -3.34 16.58 8.46
C ARG A 165 -4.75 16.32 8.97
N VAL A 166 -5.50 15.51 8.24
CA VAL A 166 -6.77 14.94 8.68
C VAL A 166 -6.58 13.46 9.01
N ASP A 167 -7.55 12.85 9.69
CA ASP A 167 -7.54 11.40 9.87
C ASP A 167 -7.83 10.67 8.56
N GLU A 168 -7.51 9.38 8.53
CA GLU A 168 -7.64 8.57 7.32
C GLU A 168 -9.08 8.48 6.82
N GLU A 169 -10.06 8.44 7.74
CA GLU A 169 -11.48 8.34 7.41
C GLU A 169 -11.99 9.62 6.72
N ASP A 170 -11.60 10.79 7.21
CA ASP A 170 -11.94 12.07 6.60
C ASP A 170 -11.24 12.26 5.26
N MET A 171 -9.96 11.86 5.14
CA MET A 171 -9.22 11.90 3.87
C MET A 171 -9.94 11.09 2.79
N ILE A 172 -10.36 9.88 3.14
CA ILE A 172 -11.13 8.97 2.29
C ILE A 172 -12.45 9.64 1.85
N LYS A 173 -13.23 10.21 2.78
CA LYS A 173 -14.47 10.93 2.45
C LYS A 173 -14.24 12.14 1.54
N PHE A 174 -13.15 12.89 1.74
CA PHE A 174 -12.78 13.98 0.84
C PHE A 174 -12.53 13.47 -0.58
N CYS A 175 -11.76 12.40 -0.73
CA CYS A 175 -11.42 11.85 -2.04
C CYS A 175 -12.68 11.27 -2.73
N GLY A 176 -13.45 10.44 -2.04
CA GLY A 176 -14.68 9.83 -2.58
C GLY A 176 -15.83 10.81 -2.81
N SER A 177 -15.80 12.01 -2.21
CA SER A 177 -16.77 13.08 -2.44
C SER A 177 -16.29 14.16 -3.42
N SER A 178 -15.09 14.03 -3.97
CA SER A 178 -14.52 15.01 -4.88
C SER A 178 -14.82 14.72 -6.34
N LYS A 179 -14.97 15.77 -7.16
CA LYS A 179 -15.14 15.60 -8.61
C LYS A 179 -13.87 15.03 -9.24
N TYR A 180 -12.70 15.51 -8.80
CA TYR A 180 -11.39 15.11 -9.28
C TYR A 180 -10.39 14.93 -8.13
N CYS A 181 -9.60 13.87 -8.18
CA CYS A 181 -8.46 13.67 -7.30
C CYS A 181 -7.15 13.84 -8.09
N ILE A 182 -6.22 14.63 -7.55
CA ILE A 182 -4.98 14.99 -8.23
C ILE A 182 -3.79 14.44 -7.43
N ASP A 183 -3.11 13.46 -7.97
CA ASP A 183 -1.86 12.91 -7.45
C ASP A 183 -0.69 13.66 -8.09
N ILE A 184 -0.14 14.65 -7.38
CA ILE A 184 1.03 15.40 -7.85
C ILE A 184 2.35 14.67 -7.59
N THR A 185 2.34 13.56 -6.84
CA THR A 185 3.55 12.80 -6.51
C THR A 185 3.71 11.56 -7.38
N GLY A 186 2.62 11.08 -7.98
CA GLY A 186 2.54 9.80 -8.68
C GLY A 186 2.52 8.58 -7.76
N ASN A 187 2.42 8.80 -6.44
CA ASN A 187 2.49 7.75 -5.41
C ASN A 187 1.27 7.73 -4.48
N ASP A 188 0.36 8.70 -4.60
CA ASP A 188 -0.83 8.82 -3.74
C ASP A 188 -2.09 8.21 -4.37
N TYR A 189 -2.05 7.87 -5.67
CA TYR A 189 -3.20 7.38 -6.44
C TYR A 189 -3.90 6.15 -5.81
N LEU A 190 -3.17 5.31 -5.08
CA LEU A 190 -3.74 4.17 -4.36
C LEU A 190 -4.79 4.59 -3.34
N THR A 191 -4.56 5.71 -2.65
CA THR A 191 -5.51 6.24 -1.65
C THR A 191 -6.78 6.75 -2.33
N TYR A 192 -6.65 7.36 -3.51
CA TYR A 192 -7.80 7.82 -4.29
C TYR A 192 -8.63 6.66 -4.82
N LEU A 193 -7.99 5.63 -5.38
CA LEU A 193 -8.67 4.42 -5.81
C LEU A 193 -9.36 3.72 -4.63
N ALA A 194 -8.69 3.66 -3.48
CA ALA A 194 -9.27 3.17 -2.24
C ALA A 194 -10.50 3.96 -1.79
N SER A 195 -10.58 5.26 -2.09
CA SER A 195 -11.77 6.04 -1.80
C SER A 195 -12.95 5.81 -2.78
N GLY A 196 -12.75 4.99 -3.81
CA GLY A 196 -13.71 4.80 -4.89
C GLY A 196 -13.73 5.96 -5.88
N SER A 197 -12.70 6.83 -5.88
CA SER A 197 -12.56 7.86 -6.90
C SER A 197 -12.22 7.21 -8.25
N GLU A 198 -12.98 7.55 -9.28
CA GLU A 198 -12.72 7.13 -10.65
C GLU A 198 -12.01 8.22 -11.46
N ASN A 199 -12.22 9.48 -11.10
CA ASN A 199 -11.62 10.62 -11.80
C ASN A 199 -10.30 11.05 -11.15
N ILE A 200 -9.23 10.32 -11.46
CA ILE A 200 -7.90 10.53 -10.86
C ILE A 200 -6.92 11.03 -11.92
N LEU A 201 -6.33 12.20 -11.72
CA LEU A 201 -5.17 12.64 -12.49
C LEU A 201 -3.90 12.37 -11.70
N SER A 202 -3.03 11.54 -12.23
CA SER A 202 -1.74 11.23 -11.62
C SER A 202 -0.58 11.78 -12.44
N ALA A 203 0.35 12.44 -11.75
CA ALA A 203 1.63 12.85 -12.28
C ALA A 203 2.35 11.64 -12.89
N GLN A 204 3.13 11.89 -13.95
CA GLN A 204 3.85 10.91 -14.76
C GLN A 204 2.99 10.01 -15.65
N TYR A 205 1.71 9.82 -15.32
CA TYR A 205 0.77 9.03 -16.13
C TYR A 205 -0.11 9.92 -17.01
N HIS A 206 -0.69 10.96 -16.44
CA HIS A 206 -1.67 11.82 -17.11
C HIS A 206 -1.12 13.21 -17.40
N PHE A 207 -0.19 13.69 -16.58
CA PHE A 207 0.44 14.99 -16.74
C PHE A 207 1.88 14.97 -16.23
N ASN A 208 2.71 15.88 -16.72
CA ASN A 208 4.09 16.07 -16.27
C ASN A 208 4.47 17.56 -16.11
N SER A 209 3.54 18.47 -16.40
CA SER A 209 3.72 19.92 -16.35
C SER A 209 2.43 20.59 -15.91
N VAL A 210 2.51 21.89 -15.59
CA VAL A 210 1.33 22.72 -15.33
C VAL A 210 0.39 22.74 -16.53
N GLU A 211 0.93 22.95 -17.74
CA GLU A 211 0.16 23.02 -18.98
C GLU A 211 -0.63 21.73 -19.20
N THR A 212 0.05 20.58 -19.18
CA THR A 212 -0.59 19.26 -19.40
C THR A 212 -1.61 18.92 -18.32
N LEU A 213 -1.41 19.36 -17.08
CA LEU A 213 -2.39 19.21 -16.00
C LEU A 213 -3.63 20.08 -16.26
N MET A 214 -3.46 21.35 -16.58
CA MET A 214 -4.58 22.27 -16.80
C MET A 214 -5.38 21.89 -18.05
N ASP A 215 -4.71 21.37 -19.08
CA ASP A 215 -5.37 20.77 -20.24
C ASP A 215 -6.20 19.55 -19.80
N ALA A 216 -5.62 18.61 -19.06
CA ALA A 216 -6.35 17.43 -18.57
C ALA A 216 -7.57 17.79 -17.70
N ILE A 217 -7.49 18.85 -16.89
CA ILE A 217 -8.62 19.33 -16.09
C ILE A 217 -9.70 19.97 -16.97
N SER A 218 -9.31 20.64 -18.06
CA SER A 218 -10.23 21.34 -18.96
C SER A 218 -10.93 20.40 -19.95
N TYR A 219 -10.28 19.31 -20.32
CA TYR A 219 -10.81 18.28 -21.21
C TYR A 219 -11.35 17.10 -20.39
N GLU A 220 -12.57 17.22 -19.89
CA GLU A 220 -13.23 16.16 -19.08
C GLU A 220 -13.32 14.81 -19.82
N ASP A 221 -13.22 14.81 -21.15
CA ASP A 221 -13.17 13.60 -21.98
C ASP A 221 -11.96 12.69 -21.66
N ILE A 222 -10.91 13.20 -21.00
CA ILE A 222 -9.77 12.37 -20.58
C ILE A 222 -10.22 11.22 -19.67
N PHE A 223 -11.23 11.45 -18.81
CA PHE A 223 -11.75 10.44 -17.90
C PHE A 223 -12.60 9.39 -18.62
N GLU A 224 -13.16 9.76 -19.77
CA GLU A 224 -13.90 8.84 -20.64
C GLU A 224 -13.01 8.07 -21.62
N SER A 225 -11.74 8.47 -21.75
CA SER A 225 -10.79 7.83 -22.66
C SER A 225 -10.51 6.38 -22.30
N GLU A 226 -10.29 5.55 -23.32
CA GLU A 226 -9.94 4.13 -23.14
C GLU A 226 -8.62 3.97 -22.39
N ASP A 227 -7.65 4.87 -22.61
CA ASP A 227 -6.36 4.81 -21.92
C ASP A 227 -6.51 5.07 -20.41
N HIS A 228 -7.33 6.06 -20.02
CA HIS A 228 -7.59 6.32 -18.61
C HIS A 228 -8.37 5.18 -17.94
N LYS A 229 -9.44 4.68 -18.59
CA LYS A 229 -10.21 3.54 -18.10
C LYS A 229 -9.35 2.28 -17.97
N LYS A 230 -8.46 2.04 -18.92
CA LYS A 230 -7.48 0.96 -18.88
C LYS A 230 -6.52 1.13 -17.70
N TRP A 231 -5.97 2.33 -17.49
CA TRP A 231 -5.08 2.62 -16.38
C TRP A 231 -5.77 2.39 -15.02
N ILE A 232 -6.98 2.91 -14.83
CA ILE A 232 -7.79 2.70 -13.62
C ILE A 232 -7.99 1.19 -13.38
N ARG A 233 -8.43 0.44 -14.41
CA ARG A 233 -8.64 -1.01 -14.31
C ARG A 233 -7.36 -1.75 -13.93
N GLU A 234 -6.23 -1.46 -14.60
CA GLU A 234 -4.94 -2.09 -14.31
C GLU A 234 -4.50 -1.82 -12.87
N LYS A 235 -4.68 -0.60 -12.37
CA LYS A 235 -4.39 -0.27 -10.97
C LYS A 235 -5.33 -0.97 -10.00
N TYR A 236 -6.63 -1.06 -10.29
CA TYR A 236 -7.55 -1.84 -9.45
C TYR A 236 -7.19 -3.33 -9.42
N GLU A 237 -6.82 -3.93 -10.55
CA GLU A 237 -6.38 -5.31 -10.65
C GLU A 237 -5.08 -5.54 -9.86
N ASP A 238 -4.13 -4.62 -9.98
CA ASP A 238 -2.88 -4.64 -9.22
C ASP A 238 -3.15 -4.58 -7.71
N ILE A 239 -4.05 -3.68 -7.28
CA ILE A 239 -4.39 -3.60 -5.86
C ILE A 239 -5.15 -4.84 -5.40
N ALA A 240 -6.10 -5.36 -6.17
CA ALA A 240 -6.82 -6.58 -5.82
C ALA A 240 -5.85 -7.75 -5.61
N ARG A 241 -4.90 -7.92 -6.55
CA ARG A 241 -3.86 -8.96 -6.53
C ARG A 241 -2.92 -8.83 -5.34
N ASN A 242 -2.58 -7.59 -4.96
CA ASN A 242 -1.66 -7.30 -3.86
C ASN A 242 -2.37 -6.84 -2.58
N SER A 243 -3.68 -7.07 -2.44
CA SER A 243 -4.45 -6.64 -1.25
C SER A 243 -4.14 -7.53 -0.04
N TYR A 244 -4.44 -7.04 1.17
CA TYR A 244 -4.38 -7.85 2.39
C TYR A 244 -5.24 -9.11 2.30
N SER A 245 -6.41 -9.02 1.66
CA SER A 245 -7.29 -10.17 1.44
C SER A 245 -6.66 -11.21 0.50
N SER A 246 -6.02 -10.76 -0.59
CA SER A 246 -5.27 -11.64 -1.50
C SER A 246 -4.08 -12.27 -0.78
N LEU A 247 -3.33 -11.52 0.03
CA LEU A 247 -2.26 -12.05 0.88
C LEU A 247 -2.77 -13.19 1.78
N VAL A 248 -3.90 -12.97 2.48
CA VAL A 248 -4.51 -14.01 3.32
C VAL A 248 -4.85 -15.24 2.49
N GLN A 249 -5.51 -15.08 1.34
CA GLN A 249 -5.88 -16.20 0.48
C GLN A 249 -4.65 -16.99 0.02
N ASN A 250 -3.65 -16.29 -0.51
CA ASN A 250 -2.42 -16.89 -1.02
C ASN A 250 -1.67 -17.67 0.07
N LEU A 251 -1.66 -17.15 1.31
CA LEU A 251 -1.09 -17.87 2.44
C LEU A 251 -1.95 -19.06 2.86
N LEU A 252 -3.27 -18.98 2.81
CA LEU A 252 -4.14 -20.12 3.07
C LEU A 252 -3.91 -21.25 2.04
N GLU A 253 -3.72 -20.91 0.76
CA GLU A 253 -3.38 -21.86 -0.31
C GLU A 253 -1.99 -22.48 -0.11
N PHE A 254 -1.02 -21.72 0.43
CA PHE A 254 0.29 -22.27 0.79
C PHE A 254 0.22 -23.22 1.99
N ILE A 255 -0.61 -22.90 2.99
CA ILE A 255 -0.68 -23.65 4.25
C ILE A 255 -1.51 -24.94 4.12
N GLY A 256 -2.59 -24.89 3.32
CA GLY A 256 -3.59 -25.95 3.14
C GLY A 256 -3.16 -27.03 2.16
#